data_AF-A0AAN7NEQ6-F1
#
_entry.id   AF-A0AAN7NEQ6-F1
#
_cell.length_a   1.000
_cell.length_b   1.000
_cell.length_c   1.000
_cell.angle_alpha   90.00
_cell.angle_beta   90.00
_cell.angle_gamma   90.00
#
_symmetry.space_group_name_H-M   'P 1'
#
loop_
_entity.id
_entity.type
_entity.pdbx_description
1 polymer ?
#
loop_
_entity_poly.entity_id
_entity_poly.type
_entity_poly.pdbx_seq_one_letter_code
_entity_poly.pdbx_strand_id
1 'polypeptide(L)'
;MRLYTLSKRHFVLVFVVFFVCFGLTVFIGIAGPNVIESSVARTDLNNSLKLKPFNLSSPPLSTYNQQLWLTCVVELDQHDVSLKKNVTMAVKVLGVVKDGSTPYVNNQGHNRTRLLSCAQKCSEIIVAHLGYLNYTQYNIFVSFEDLKKLTYTIQNITFTWKTYNPTFSQVEIWFRFVFVVLTFMVTCLFAHSLRKFSMRDWGIEQKWMSILLPLLLLYNDPFFPLSFLVNSWFPGMLDDLFQSLFLCALLLFWLCVYHGIRVQGERKCLTFYLPKFFIVGLLWLASVTLGIWQTVNEVHDPTYQYRVDTGNFQGMKIFFLVVATTYVLYLLFLIVRACSELHNMPYVDLRLKFLTALTFVVLVISIVILYLRFGAQVLQDNFVAELSTHYQNSAEFLSFYGLLNFYLYTLAFVYSPSKNALYESQLKDNPAFSMLNDSDDDVIYGSDYEEMPLQNGQAIRAKYKEESDSD
;
A
#
# COMPACT_ATOMS: atom_id res chain seq x y z
N MET A 1 -12.56 25.66 5.42
CA MET A 1 -11.69 24.78 4.60
C MET A 1 -11.47 25.45 3.24
N ARG A 2 -10.30 25.30 2.62
CA ARG A 2 -10.02 25.88 1.28
C ARG A 2 -11.02 25.43 0.24
N LEU A 3 -11.57 24.23 0.37
CA LEU A 3 -12.64 23.71 -0.48
C LEU A 3 -13.76 24.73 -0.78
N TYR A 4 -14.13 25.55 0.19
CA TYR A 4 -15.23 26.52 0.06
C TYR A 4 -14.85 27.84 -0.60
N THR A 5 -13.56 28.15 -0.62
CA THR A 5 -13.03 29.40 -1.18
C THR A 5 -12.39 29.18 -2.55
N LEU A 6 -12.32 27.93 -3.03
CA LEU A 6 -11.72 27.60 -4.31
C LEU A 6 -12.68 27.95 -5.46
N SER A 7 -12.21 28.77 -6.40
CA SER A 7 -12.95 29.00 -7.65
C SER A 7 -12.96 27.75 -8.53
N LYS A 8 -13.93 27.63 -9.44
CA LYS A 8 -14.05 26.48 -10.36
C LYS A 8 -12.76 26.19 -11.13
N ARG A 9 -12.00 27.22 -11.49
CA ARG A 9 -10.69 27.08 -12.16
C ARG A 9 -9.65 26.43 -11.25
N HIS A 10 -9.55 26.88 -10.00
CA HIS A 10 -8.62 26.28 -9.03
C HIS A 10 -9.02 24.85 -8.67
N PHE A 11 -10.31 24.55 -8.63
CA PHE A 11 -10.81 23.20 -8.42
C PHE A 11 -10.36 22.24 -9.53
N VAL A 12 -10.54 22.61 -10.80
CA VAL A 12 -10.05 21.82 -11.94
C VAL A 12 -8.52 21.69 -11.92
N LEU A 13 -7.82 22.78 -11.59
CA LEU A 13 -6.36 22.79 -11.50
C LEU A 13 -5.84 21.74 -10.49
N VAL A 14 -6.49 21.56 -9.33
CA VAL A 14 -6.09 20.53 -8.36
C VAL A 14 -6.14 19.13 -8.96
N PHE A 15 -7.17 18.80 -9.74
CA PHE A 15 -7.25 17.51 -10.44
C PHE A 15 -6.21 17.37 -11.55
N VAL A 16 -5.96 18.44 -12.32
CA VAL A 16 -4.91 18.43 -13.35
C VAL A 16 -3.54 18.19 -12.72
N VAL A 17 -3.21 18.90 -11.64
CA VAL A 17 -1.95 18.70 -10.90
C VAL A 17 -1.85 17.27 -10.37
N PHE A 18 -2.94 16.72 -9.81
CA PHE A 18 -2.98 15.32 -9.38
C PHE A 18 -2.63 14.35 -10.52
N PHE A 19 -3.28 14.48 -11.68
CA PHE A 19 -3.02 13.60 -12.84
C PHE A 19 -1.63 13.80 -13.42
N VAL A 20 -1.10 15.02 -13.44
CA VAL A 20 0.28 15.31 -13.89
C VAL A 20 1.29 14.67 -12.95
N CYS A 21 1.17 14.87 -11.64
CA CYS A 21 2.05 14.27 -10.65
C CYS A 21 1.99 12.74 -10.70
N PHE A 22 0.79 12.16 -10.77
CA PHE A 22 0.60 10.72 -10.91
C PHE A 22 1.18 10.18 -12.23
N GLY A 23 0.91 10.86 -13.35
CA GLY A 23 1.43 10.48 -14.67
C GLY A 23 2.96 10.51 -14.73
N LEU A 24 3.60 11.50 -14.09
CA LEU A 24 5.06 11.55 -13.96
C LEU A 24 5.58 10.35 -13.18
N THR A 25 4.96 9.98 -12.05
CA THR A 25 5.38 8.79 -11.29
C THR A 25 5.22 7.50 -12.09
N VAL A 26 4.15 7.34 -12.87
CA VAL A 26 3.96 6.17 -13.73
C VAL A 26 5.03 6.12 -14.82
N PHE A 27 5.30 7.25 -15.49
CA PHE A 27 6.30 7.31 -16.56
C PHE A 27 7.70 6.96 -16.06
N ILE A 28 8.08 7.50 -14.90
CA ILE A 28 9.34 7.17 -14.23
C ILE A 28 9.42 5.68 -13.89
N GLY A 29 8.31 5.08 -13.44
CA GLY A 29 8.26 3.65 -13.12
C GLY A 29 8.38 2.75 -14.37
N ILE A 30 7.81 3.16 -15.51
CA ILE A 30 7.96 2.46 -16.80
C ILE A 30 9.40 2.54 -17.31
N ALA A 31 10.07 3.68 -17.13
CA ALA A 31 11.47 3.86 -17.48
C ALA A 31 12.44 3.19 -16.46
N GLY A 32 11.92 2.68 -15.35
CA GLY A 32 12.70 2.03 -14.30
C GLY A 32 13.22 0.64 -14.69
N PRO A 33 14.22 0.12 -13.95
CA PRO A 33 14.75 -1.23 -14.18
C PRO A 33 13.72 -2.31 -13.83
N ASN A 34 13.89 -3.50 -14.42
CA ASN A 34 13.09 -4.67 -14.08
C ASN A 34 13.31 -5.06 -12.61
N VAL A 35 12.23 -5.44 -11.93
CA VAL A 35 12.24 -5.76 -10.50
C VAL A 35 12.97 -7.06 -10.22
N ILE A 36 12.65 -8.09 -11.00
CA ILE A 36 13.20 -9.44 -10.86
C ILE A 36 14.20 -9.71 -11.98
N GLU A 37 15.39 -10.13 -11.60
CA GLU A 37 16.40 -10.68 -12.50
C GLU A 37 16.39 -12.20 -12.39
N SER A 38 16.31 -12.88 -13.54
CA SER A 38 16.32 -14.34 -13.61
C SER A 38 17.60 -14.86 -14.27
N SER A 39 18.27 -15.81 -13.64
CA SER A 39 19.42 -16.51 -14.21
C SER A 39 19.21 -18.03 -14.19
N VAL A 40 19.51 -18.71 -15.29
CA VAL A 40 19.40 -20.17 -15.38
C VAL A 40 20.59 -20.80 -14.66
N ALA A 41 20.32 -21.73 -13.74
CA ALA A 41 21.37 -22.47 -13.06
C ALA A 41 21.99 -23.49 -14.02
N ARG A 42 23.32 -23.45 -14.14
CA ARG A 42 24.05 -24.46 -14.93
C ARG A 42 24.03 -25.78 -14.15
N THR A 43 23.49 -26.82 -14.77
CA THR A 43 23.59 -28.19 -14.27
C THR A 43 24.58 -28.94 -15.15
N ASP A 44 25.61 -29.54 -14.55
CA ASP A 44 26.50 -30.45 -15.26
C ASP A 44 25.75 -31.76 -15.47
N LEU A 45 24.94 -31.81 -16.52
CA LEU A 45 24.18 -33.00 -16.90
C LEU A 45 25.11 -34.00 -17.59
N ASN A 46 25.97 -34.67 -16.83
CA ASN A 46 26.65 -35.87 -17.34
C ASN A 46 25.60 -36.99 -17.47
N ASN A 47 25.47 -37.52 -18.69
CA ASN A 47 24.50 -38.47 -19.25
C ASN A 47 24.20 -39.78 -18.48
N SER A 48 24.49 -39.89 -17.19
CA SER A 48 23.93 -40.94 -16.35
C SER A 48 22.82 -40.37 -15.48
N LEU A 49 21.58 -40.70 -15.83
CA LEU A 49 20.34 -40.53 -15.06
C LEU A 49 20.34 -41.29 -13.72
N LYS A 50 21.50 -41.41 -13.04
CA LYS A 50 21.60 -41.77 -11.63
C LYS A 50 21.47 -40.47 -10.84
N LEU A 51 20.23 -40.16 -10.42
CA LEU A 51 19.86 -39.06 -9.53
C LEU A 51 20.83 -38.94 -8.34
N LYS A 52 21.90 -38.18 -8.50
CA LYS A 52 22.64 -37.55 -7.42
C LYS A 52 21.86 -36.31 -6.98
N PRO A 53 22.01 -35.86 -5.72
CA PRO A 53 21.51 -34.54 -5.34
C PRO A 53 22.10 -33.49 -6.29
N PHE A 54 21.23 -32.64 -6.84
CA PHE A 54 21.66 -31.49 -7.64
C PHE A 54 22.30 -30.49 -6.69
N ASN A 55 23.58 -30.20 -6.90
CA ASN A 55 24.27 -29.15 -6.18
C ASN A 55 24.27 -27.88 -7.05
N LEU A 56 23.50 -26.88 -6.62
CA LEU A 56 23.31 -25.64 -7.37
C LEU A 56 23.93 -24.50 -6.58
N SER A 57 24.90 -23.83 -7.20
CA SER A 57 25.50 -22.63 -6.65
C SER A 57 24.79 -21.39 -7.19
N SER A 58 24.41 -20.48 -6.31
CA SER A 58 23.85 -19.19 -6.70
C SER A 58 24.91 -18.32 -7.38
N PRO A 59 24.50 -17.33 -8.20
CA PRO A 59 25.39 -16.23 -8.57
C PRO A 59 25.86 -15.48 -7.30
N PRO A 60 26.93 -14.67 -7.39
CA PRO A 60 27.35 -13.82 -6.28
C PRO A 60 26.23 -12.83 -5.95
N LEU A 61 25.84 -12.78 -4.67
CA LEU A 61 24.76 -11.95 -4.17
C LEU A 61 25.29 -10.83 -3.30
N SER A 62 24.58 -9.71 -3.35
CA SER A 62 24.74 -8.57 -2.44
C SER A 62 23.48 -8.40 -1.59
N THR A 63 23.56 -7.60 -0.52
CA THR A 63 22.38 -7.25 0.28
C THR A 63 21.30 -6.54 -0.55
N TYR A 64 21.69 -5.84 -1.63
CA TYR A 64 20.76 -5.19 -2.57
C TYR A 64 19.90 -6.16 -3.38
N ASN A 65 20.24 -7.45 -3.43
CA ASN A 65 19.42 -8.46 -4.11
C ASN A 65 18.19 -8.87 -3.29
N GLN A 66 18.03 -8.35 -2.05
CA GLN A 66 16.91 -8.52 -1.10
C GLN A 66 16.54 -9.98 -0.79
N GLN A 67 16.02 -10.71 -1.77
CA GLN A 67 15.50 -12.07 -1.68
C GLN A 67 16.05 -12.95 -2.80
N LEU A 68 16.08 -14.26 -2.55
CA LEU A 68 16.49 -15.28 -3.51
C LEU A 68 15.41 -16.36 -3.63
N TRP A 69 14.98 -16.63 -4.86
CA TRP A 69 14.15 -17.80 -5.14
C TRP A 69 14.91 -18.76 -6.05
N LEU A 70 14.78 -20.05 -5.74
CA LEU A 70 15.14 -21.13 -6.64
C LEU A 70 13.86 -21.79 -7.11
N THR A 71 13.67 -21.80 -8.41
CA THR A 71 12.51 -22.38 -9.08
C THR A 71 12.93 -23.51 -10.00
N CYS A 72 12.04 -24.48 -10.19
CA CYS A 72 12.29 -25.67 -10.99
C CYS A 72 11.13 -25.89 -11.96
N VAL A 73 11.48 -26.10 -13.22
CA VAL A 73 10.56 -26.51 -14.28
C VAL A 73 11.04 -27.84 -14.84
N VAL A 74 10.16 -28.83 -14.77
CA VAL A 74 10.37 -30.17 -15.33
C VAL A 74 9.69 -30.24 -16.70
N GLU A 75 10.43 -30.71 -17.70
CA GLU A 75 9.92 -30.95 -19.05
C GLU A 75 9.78 -32.45 -19.28
N LEU A 76 8.60 -32.87 -19.74
CA LEU A 76 8.28 -34.26 -20.05
C LEU A 76 8.40 -34.51 -21.55
N ASP A 77 8.81 -35.72 -21.91
CA ASP A 77 9.04 -36.13 -23.30
C ASP A 77 7.74 -36.27 -24.11
N GLN A 78 6.57 -36.39 -23.46
CA GLN A 78 5.30 -36.71 -24.11
C GLN A 78 4.27 -35.56 -24.02
N HIS A 79 3.51 -35.34 -25.10
CA HIS A 79 2.74 -34.09 -25.31
C HIS A 79 1.25 -34.12 -24.90
N ASP A 80 0.63 -35.30 -24.71
CA ASP A 80 -0.86 -35.40 -24.77
C ASP A 80 -1.59 -35.73 -23.46
N VAL A 81 -0.93 -35.83 -22.30
CA VAL A 81 -1.62 -36.16 -21.05
C VAL A 81 -1.29 -35.17 -19.93
N SER A 82 -2.33 -34.57 -19.35
CA SER A 82 -2.19 -33.78 -18.12
C SER A 82 -1.92 -34.70 -16.93
N LEU A 83 -0.70 -34.68 -16.40
CA LEU A 83 -0.27 -35.49 -15.26
C LEU A 83 -0.34 -34.67 -13.97
N LYS A 84 -0.98 -35.22 -12.94
CA LYS A 84 -0.94 -34.68 -11.57
C LYS A 84 -0.34 -35.72 -10.63
N LYS A 85 0.83 -35.45 -10.05
CA LYS A 85 1.50 -36.38 -9.13
C LYS A 85 2.22 -35.65 -8.00
N ASN A 86 2.14 -36.20 -6.79
CA ASN A 86 2.90 -35.70 -5.65
C ASN A 86 4.33 -36.23 -5.71
N VAL A 87 5.31 -35.34 -5.53
CA VAL A 87 6.73 -35.66 -5.48
C VAL A 87 7.31 -35.13 -4.18
N THR A 88 8.04 -35.98 -3.46
CA THR A 88 8.86 -35.56 -2.32
C THR A 88 10.17 -34.95 -2.81
N MET A 89 10.45 -33.73 -2.35
CA MET A 89 11.73 -33.05 -2.52
C MET A 89 12.40 -32.86 -1.16
N ALA A 90 13.69 -33.16 -1.10
CA ALA A 90 14.54 -32.91 0.05
C ALA A 90 15.56 -31.84 -0.32
N VAL A 91 15.52 -30.72 0.41
CA VAL A 91 16.31 -29.52 0.14
C VAL A 91 17.23 -29.23 1.33
N LYS A 92 18.51 -28.96 1.05
CA LYS A 92 19.47 -28.46 2.04
C LYS A 92 20.11 -27.19 1.53
N VAL A 93 20.21 -26.18 2.38
CA VAL A 93 20.76 -24.86 2.01
C VAL A 93 22.03 -24.60 2.81
N LEU A 94 23.12 -24.31 2.11
CA LEU A 94 24.40 -23.86 2.68
C LEU A 94 24.65 -22.41 2.27
N GLY A 95 25.08 -21.59 3.22
CA GLY A 95 25.61 -20.25 2.94
C GLY A 95 27.12 -20.31 2.80
N VAL A 96 27.71 -19.56 1.87
CA VAL A 96 29.16 -19.43 1.72
C VAL A 96 29.59 -18.07 2.27
N VAL A 97 30.43 -18.07 3.30
CA VAL A 97 31.01 -16.85 3.89
C VAL A 97 32.17 -16.36 3.02
N LYS A 98 32.54 -15.08 3.14
CA LYS A 98 33.70 -14.47 2.43
C LYS A 98 35.02 -15.23 2.63
N ASP A 99 35.16 -15.96 3.75
CA ASP A 99 36.32 -16.80 4.06
C ASP A 99 36.29 -18.18 3.37
N GLY A 100 35.25 -18.46 2.57
CA GLY A 100 35.06 -19.74 1.86
C GLY A 100 34.46 -20.87 2.72
N SER A 101 34.19 -20.63 4.01
CA SER A 101 33.49 -21.59 4.87
C SER A 101 32.02 -21.70 4.50
N THR A 102 31.44 -22.89 4.65
CA THR A 102 30.06 -23.21 4.23
C THR A 102 29.16 -23.60 5.41
N PRO A 103 28.73 -22.66 6.26
CA PRO A 103 27.75 -22.95 7.30
C PRO A 103 26.39 -23.39 6.70
N TYR A 104 25.73 -24.31 7.40
CA TYR A 104 24.35 -24.66 7.09
C TYR A 104 23.42 -23.50 7.45
N VAL A 105 22.55 -23.13 6.50
CA VAL A 105 21.40 -22.30 6.80
C VAL A 105 20.39 -23.21 7.49
N ASN A 106 20.33 -23.12 8.82
CA ASN A 106 19.35 -23.79 9.67
C ASN A 106 19.51 -25.30 9.95
N ASN A 107 20.73 -25.85 9.87
CA ASN A 107 21.17 -27.19 10.39
C ASN A 107 20.28 -28.44 10.12
N GLN A 108 19.20 -28.33 9.33
CA GLN A 108 18.25 -29.39 9.03
C GLN A 108 17.95 -29.41 7.53
N GLY A 109 17.82 -30.62 6.97
CA GLY A 109 17.28 -30.79 5.62
C GLY A 109 15.76 -30.79 5.68
N HIS A 110 15.13 -30.02 4.81
CA HIS A 110 13.68 -29.92 4.76
C HIS A 110 13.13 -30.86 3.68
N ASN A 111 12.23 -31.75 4.09
CA ASN A 111 11.53 -32.65 3.19
C ASN A 111 10.10 -32.13 2.99
N ARG A 112 9.75 -31.80 1.74
CA ARG A 112 8.43 -31.29 1.38
C ARG A 112 7.85 -32.07 0.22
N THR A 113 6.54 -32.30 0.28
CA THR A 113 5.79 -32.85 -0.86
C THR A 113 5.25 -31.71 -1.71
N ARG A 114 5.40 -31.82 -3.03
CA ARG A 114 4.89 -30.84 -3.99
C ARG A 114 4.04 -31.57 -5.03
N LEU A 115 2.91 -30.98 -5.40
CA LEU A 115 2.07 -31.47 -6.48
C LEU A 115 2.63 -30.98 -7.81
N LEU A 116 3.16 -31.88 -8.63
CA LEU A 116 3.49 -31.60 -10.02
C LEU A 116 2.22 -31.66 -10.85
N SER A 117 1.87 -30.57 -11.51
CA SER A 117 0.85 -30.52 -12.56
C SER A 117 1.53 -30.27 -13.90
N CYS A 118 1.53 -31.26 -14.78
CA CYS A 118 2.24 -31.24 -16.05
C CYS A 118 1.30 -31.39 -17.23
N ALA A 119 1.51 -30.58 -18.27
CA ALA A 119 1.17 -30.93 -19.63
C ALA A 119 2.48 -31.37 -20.32
N GLN A 120 2.95 -30.64 -21.34
CA GLN A 120 4.30 -30.80 -21.88
C GLN A 120 5.39 -30.20 -20.97
N LYS A 121 5.15 -28.99 -20.47
CA LYS A 121 5.94 -28.35 -19.42
C LYS A 121 5.15 -28.38 -18.12
N CYS A 122 5.81 -28.72 -17.02
CA CYS A 122 5.19 -28.70 -15.71
C CYS A 122 5.05 -27.28 -15.17
N SER A 123 4.04 -27.05 -14.33
CA SER A 123 3.90 -25.81 -13.57
C SER A 123 5.17 -25.57 -12.75
N GLU A 124 5.64 -24.32 -12.73
CA GLU A 124 6.83 -23.91 -11.99
C GLU A 124 6.68 -24.24 -10.50
N ILE A 125 7.68 -24.91 -9.93
CA ILE A 125 7.75 -25.22 -8.50
C ILE A 125 8.79 -24.34 -7.84
N ILE A 126 8.41 -23.69 -6.75
CA ILE A 126 9.34 -23.00 -5.86
C ILE A 126 10.03 -24.05 -4.99
N VAL A 127 11.33 -24.22 -5.18
CA VAL A 127 12.15 -25.19 -4.45
C VAL A 127 12.59 -24.61 -3.12
N ALA A 128 13.08 -23.36 -3.15
CA ALA A 128 13.50 -22.62 -1.97
C ALA A 128 13.27 -21.12 -2.19
N HIS A 129 12.90 -20.43 -1.13
CA HIS A 129 12.79 -18.98 -1.02
C HIS A 129 13.54 -18.55 0.23
N LEU A 130 14.49 -17.62 0.06
CA LEU A 130 15.18 -16.97 1.15
C LEU A 130 14.77 -15.50 1.16
N GLY A 131 14.08 -15.11 2.23
CA GLY A 131 13.65 -13.72 2.45
C GLY A 131 14.77 -12.78 2.85
N TYR A 132 15.90 -13.29 3.37
CA TYR A 132 17.04 -12.49 3.83
C TYR A 132 18.36 -13.11 3.39
N LEU A 133 19.26 -12.28 2.84
CA LEU A 133 20.55 -12.70 2.30
C LEU A 133 21.69 -12.32 3.25
N ASN A 134 22.16 -13.29 4.03
CA ASN A 134 23.26 -13.14 5.00
C ASN A 134 24.63 -13.50 4.41
N TYR A 135 24.65 -14.23 3.29
CA TYR A 135 25.85 -14.79 2.68
C TYR A 135 26.03 -14.27 1.25
N THR A 136 27.28 -14.24 0.79
CA THR A 136 27.62 -13.77 -0.57
C THR A 136 27.28 -14.78 -1.65
N GLN A 137 27.13 -16.05 -1.29
CA GLN A 137 26.73 -17.12 -2.20
C GLN A 137 26.00 -18.20 -1.41
N TYR A 138 25.07 -18.89 -2.06
CA TYR A 138 24.33 -20.00 -1.49
C TYR A 138 24.50 -21.25 -2.35
N ASN A 139 24.74 -22.40 -1.70
CA ASN A 139 24.74 -23.71 -2.34
C ASN A 139 23.50 -24.47 -1.87
N ILE A 140 22.61 -24.79 -2.81
CA ILE A 140 21.37 -25.52 -2.54
C ILE A 140 21.50 -26.93 -3.10
N PHE A 141 21.32 -27.91 -2.23
CA PHE A 141 21.24 -29.32 -2.59
C PHE A 141 19.77 -29.71 -2.72
N VAL A 142 19.38 -30.15 -3.91
CA VAL A 142 18.02 -30.61 -4.20
C VAL A 142 18.07 -32.08 -4.55
N SER A 143 17.28 -32.89 -3.87
CA SER A 143 17.10 -34.30 -4.19
C SER A 143 15.61 -34.63 -4.30
N PHE A 144 15.28 -35.43 -5.31
CA PHE A 144 13.93 -35.89 -5.54
C PHE A 144 13.88 -37.40 -5.37
N GLU A 145 13.04 -37.88 -4.45
CA GLU A 145 13.00 -39.33 -4.15
C GLU A 145 12.03 -40.04 -5.09
N ASP A 146 10.88 -39.42 -5.39
CA ASP A 146 9.77 -40.04 -6.13
C ASP A 146 9.80 -39.82 -7.66
N LEU A 147 10.72 -39.00 -8.19
CA LEU A 147 10.84 -38.79 -9.65
C LEU A 147 11.18 -40.10 -10.39
N LYS A 148 11.84 -41.06 -9.72
CA LYS A 148 12.16 -42.39 -10.28
C LYS A 148 10.93 -43.27 -10.52
N LYS A 149 9.81 -43.00 -9.84
CA LYS A 149 8.57 -43.77 -9.95
C LYS A 149 7.61 -43.19 -10.99
N LEU A 150 8.04 -42.19 -11.76
CA LEU A 150 7.25 -41.65 -12.86
C LEU A 150 7.23 -42.66 -14.01
N THR A 151 6.05 -42.88 -14.58
CA THR A 151 5.83 -43.72 -15.77
C THR A 151 6.41 -43.10 -17.04
N TYR A 152 6.75 -41.81 -17.01
CA TYR A 152 7.23 -41.03 -18.15
C TYR A 152 8.70 -40.64 -17.98
N THR A 153 9.44 -40.61 -19.08
CA THR A 153 10.82 -40.13 -19.15
C THR A 153 10.85 -38.60 -19.02
N ILE A 154 11.71 -38.12 -18.13
CA ILE A 154 11.97 -36.68 -17.95
C ILE A 154 12.98 -36.27 -19.01
N GLN A 155 12.63 -35.27 -19.83
CA GLN A 155 13.51 -34.79 -20.89
C GLN A 155 14.59 -33.88 -20.30
N ASN A 156 14.19 -32.87 -19.54
CA ASN A 156 15.08 -31.91 -18.89
C ASN A 156 14.50 -31.38 -17.58
N ILE A 157 15.38 -31.05 -16.65
CA ILE A 157 15.05 -30.32 -15.42
C ILE A 157 15.81 -29.01 -15.46
N THR A 158 15.08 -27.90 -15.54
CA THR A 158 15.67 -26.56 -15.58
C THR A 158 15.45 -25.88 -14.24
N PHE A 159 16.56 -25.38 -13.67
CA PHE A 159 16.55 -24.62 -12.44
C PHE A 159 16.80 -23.15 -12.76
N THR A 160 15.99 -22.26 -12.21
CA THR A 160 16.07 -20.81 -12.41
C THR A 160 16.21 -20.10 -11.07
N TRP A 161 17.27 -19.33 -10.94
CA TRP A 161 17.45 -18.37 -9.86
C TRP A 161 16.69 -17.11 -10.21
N LYS A 162 15.88 -16.63 -9.28
CA LYS A 162 15.26 -15.30 -9.35
C LYS A 162 15.77 -14.49 -8.16
N THR A 163 16.09 -13.23 -8.37
CA THR A 163 16.52 -12.28 -7.33
C THR A 163 16.01 -10.89 -7.64
N TYR A 164 15.92 -10.01 -6.64
CA TYR A 164 15.71 -8.59 -6.95
C TYR A 164 16.95 -8.01 -7.66
N ASN A 165 16.69 -7.14 -8.63
CA ASN A 165 17.74 -6.40 -9.31
C ASN A 165 18.32 -5.34 -8.36
N PRO A 166 19.65 -5.29 -8.16
CA PRO A 166 20.26 -4.33 -7.25
C PRO A 166 20.04 -2.87 -7.69
N THR A 167 19.93 -2.61 -8.99
CA THR A 167 19.62 -1.25 -9.50
C THR A 167 18.20 -0.84 -9.14
N PHE A 168 17.24 -1.78 -9.17
CA PHE A 168 15.87 -1.53 -8.73
C PHE A 168 15.83 -1.21 -7.23
N SER A 169 16.51 -1.99 -6.38
CA SER A 169 16.57 -1.73 -4.94
C SER A 169 17.11 -0.33 -4.61
N GLN A 170 18.12 0.15 -5.33
CA GLN A 170 18.63 1.52 -5.15
C GLN A 170 17.57 2.59 -5.50
N VAL A 171 16.87 2.38 -6.60
CA VAL A 171 15.80 3.27 -7.06
C VAL A 171 14.62 3.26 -6.07
N GLU A 172 14.26 2.09 -5.54
CA GLU A 172 13.23 1.92 -4.51
C GLU A 172 13.55 2.72 -3.25
N ILE A 173 14.78 2.61 -2.72
CA ILE A 173 15.24 3.39 -1.55
C ILE A 173 15.08 4.89 -1.81
N TRP A 174 15.52 5.38 -2.97
CA TRP A 174 15.43 6.80 -3.31
C TRP A 174 13.99 7.28 -3.40
N PHE A 175 13.09 6.53 -4.05
CA PHE A 175 11.69 6.94 -4.15
C PHE A 175 10.97 6.91 -2.79
N ARG A 176 11.16 5.87 -1.98
CA ARG A 176 10.62 5.83 -0.61
C ARG A 176 11.09 7.03 0.19
N PHE A 177 12.40 7.34 0.14
CA PHE A 177 12.97 8.50 0.82
C PHE A 177 12.37 9.84 0.35
N VAL A 178 12.23 10.05 -0.96
CA VAL A 178 11.60 11.26 -1.50
C VAL A 178 10.15 11.40 -1.02
N PHE A 179 9.37 10.32 -1.00
CA PHE A 179 8.01 10.36 -0.47
C PHE A 179 7.98 10.62 1.04
N VAL A 180 8.91 10.07 1.84
CA VAL A 180 9.04 10.40 3.27
C VAL A 180 9.30 11.90 3.47
N VAL A 181 10.21 12.50 2.71
CA VAL A 181 10.50 13.94 2.82
C VAL A 181 9.29 14.79 2.41
N LEU A 182 8.64 14.44 1.30
CA LEU A 182 7.45 15.15 0.83
C LEU A 182 6.27 15.03 1.82
N THR A 183 6.02 13.84 2.36
CA THR A 183 4.96 13.62 3.37
C THR A 183 5.24 14.40 4.64
N PHE A 184 6.49 14.42 5.10
CA PHE A 184 6.89 15.20 6.26
C PHE A 184 6.66 16.69 6.04
N MET A 185 7.03 17.23 4.87
CA MET A 185 6.79 18.62 4.52
C MET A 185 5.29 18.95 4.50
N VAL A 186 4.46 18.12 3.85
CA VAL A 186 3.00 18.31 3.81
C VAL A 186 2.39 18.22 5.20
N THR A 187 2.83 17.28 6.04
CA THR A 187 2.36 17.12 7.43
C THR A 187 2.68 18.35 8.27
N CYS A 188 3.91 18.85 8.18
CA CYS A 188 4.33 20.07 8.87
C CYS A 188 3.53 21.29 8.40
N LEU A 189 3.32 21.46 7.09
CA LEU A 189 2.52 22.55 6.54
C LEU A 189 1.06 22.47 6.99
N PHE A 190 0.48 21.27 7.00
CA PHE A 190 -0.89 21.03 7.45
C PHE A 190 -1.04 21.33 8.95
N ALA A 191 -0.16 20.80 9.80
CA ALA A 191 -0.15 21.05 11.23
C ALA A 191 0.07 22.53 11.56
N HIS A 192 1.01 23.20 10.87
CA HIS A 192 1.24 24.63 11.03
C HIS A 192 0.00 25.46 10.66
N SER A 193 -0.70 25.08 9.59
CA SER A 193 -1.93 25.76 9.18
C SER A 193 -3.06 25.62 10.19
N LEU A 194 -3.15 24.47 10.86
CA LEU A 194 -4.18 24.17 11.86
C LEU A 194 -3.88 24.73 13.26
N ARG A 195 -2.63 25.11 13.55
CA ARG A 195 -2.24 25.70 14.85
C ARG A 195 -3.09 26.91 15.26
N LYS A 196 -3.65 27.64 14.29
CA LYS A 196 -4.51 28.81 14.53
C LYS A 196 -5.91 28.46 15.05
N PHE A 197 -6.34 27.20 14.95
CA PHE A 197 -7.69 26.76 15.30
C PHE A 197 -7.64 25.75 16.45
N SER A 198 -8.57 25.87 17.40
CA SER A 198 -8.71 24.90 18.48
C SER A 198 -9.20 23.55 17.95
N MET A 199 -8.70 22.47 18.54
CA MET A 199 -9.07 21.07 18.21
C MET A 199 -10.58 20.79 18.28
N ARG A 200 -11.34 21.60 19.03
CA ARG A 200 -12.80 21.47 19.16
C ARG A 200 -13.52 21.79 17.85
N ASP A 201 -13.05 22.82 17.15
CA ASP A 201 -13.69 23.39 15.96
C ASP A 201 -13.28 22.66 14.67
N TRP A 202 -12.35 21.71 14.76
CA TRP A 202 -11.90 20.96 13.60
C TRP A 202 -13.00 20.05 13.06
N GLY A 203 -13.18 20.09 11.74
CA GLY A 203 -14.04 19.16 11.02
C GLY A 203 -13.56 17.72 11.21
N ILE A 204 -14.47 16.75 11.02
CA ILE A 204 -14.11 15.33 11.13
C ILE A 204 -13.01 14.95 10.11
N GLU A 205 -13.07 15.54 8.92
CA GLU A 205 -12.10 15.35 7.85
C GLU A 205 -10.72 15.86 8.27
N GLN A 206 -10.64 17.04 8.89
CA GLN A 206 -9.37 17.62 9.37
C GLN A 206 -8.77 16.81 10.53
N LYS A 207 -9.60 16.34 11.46
CA LYS A 207 -9.16 15.47 12.57
C LYS A 207 -8.55 14.17 12.03
N TRP A 208 -9.22 13.52 11.07
CA TRP A 208 -8.69 12.31 10.46
C TRP A 208 -7.46 12.56 9.60
N MET A 209 -7.39 13.65 8.83
CA MET A 209 -6.18 14.00 8.07
C MET A 209 -4.97 14.21 8.97
N SER A 210 -5.16 14.76 10.18
CA SER A 210 -4.10 14.91 11.17
C SER A 210 -3.58 13.58 11.71
N ILE A 211 -4.38 12.51 11.67
CA ILE A 211 -3.96 11.15 12.06
C ILE A 211 -3.37 10.41 10.85
N LEU A 212 -3.96 10.57 9.67
CA LEU A 212 -3.63 9.83 8.46
C LEU A 212 -2.31 10.27 7.83
N LEU A 213 -1.95 11.56 7.94
CA LEU A 213 -0.68 12.09 7.41
C LEU A 213 0.56 11.51 8.14
N PRO A 214 0.64 11.49 9.48
CA PRO A 214 1.71 10.77 10.18
C PRO A 214 1.74 9.28 9.84
N LEU A 215 0.59 8.66 9.64
CA LEU A 215 0.52 7.24 9.31
C LEU A 215 0.96 6.95 7.87
N LEU A 216 0.74 7.89 6.93
CA LEU A 216 1.30 7.83 5.58
C LEU A 216 2.84 7.94 5.60
N LEU A 217 3.40 8.71 6.54
CA LEU A 217 4.85 8.75 6.72
C LEU A 217 5.40 7.37 7.12
N LEU A 218 4.69 6.65 8.00
CA LEU A 218 5.05 5.26 8.36
C LEU A 218 4.85 4.29 7.18
N TYR A 219 3.83 4.48 6.35
CA TYR A 219 3.60 3.69 5.14
C TYR A 219 4.72 3.81 4.10
N ASN A 220 5.35 4.99 3.99
CA ASN A 220 6.51 5.18 3.11
C ASN A 220 7.81 4.59 3.69
N ASP A 221 7.74 3.97 4.87
CA ASP A 221 8.80 3.29 5.60
C ASP A 221 10.13 4.05 5.66
N PRO A 222 10.32 4.95 6.66
CA PRO A 222 11.59 5.62 6.86
C PRO A 222 12.71 4.66 7.31
N PHE A 223 12.37 3.45 7.75
CA PHE A 223 13.30 2.44 8.21
C PHE A 223 13.70 1.44 7.11
N PHE A 224 13.18 1.59 5.89
CA PHE A 224 13.51 0.68 4.78
C PHE A 224 15.02 0.50 4.57
N PRO A 225 15.88 1.55 4.61
CA PRO A 225 17.32 1.36 4.49
C PRO A 225 17.94 0.48 5.61
N LEU A 226 17.31 0.40 6.78
CA LEU A 226 17.75 -0.44 7.89
C LEU A 226 17.68 -1.93 7.53
N SER A 227 16.77 -2.34 6.64
CA SER A 227 16.66 -3.73 6.18
C SER A 227 17.94 -4.24 5.50
N PHE A 228 18.70 -3.35 4.86
CA PHE A 228 19.98 -3.70 4.22
C PHE A 228 21.17 -3.71 5.18
N LEU A 229 21.03 -3.06 6.35
CA LEU A 229 22.06 -2.97 7.38
C LEU A 229 21.91 -4.08 8.43
N VAL A 230 20.67 -4.44 8.75
CA VAL A 230 20.34 -5.42 9.77
C VAL A 230 19.72 -6.65 9.11
N ASN A 231 20.48 -7.73 9.10
CA ASN A 231 20.05 -9.04 8.63
C ASN A 231 19.09 -9.72 9.62
N SER A 232 17.88 -9.18 9.75
CA SER A 232 16.85 -9.67 10.67
C SER A 232 15.47 -9.64 10.02
N TRP A 233 14.57 -10.46 10.55
CA TRP A 233 13.15 -10.47 10.19
C TRP A 233 12.40 -9.22 10.67
N PHE A 234 12.96 -8.51 11.66
CA PHE A 234 12.29 -7.39 12.34
C PHE A 234 11.93 -6.21 11.43
N PRO A 235 12.83 -5.69 10.55
CA PRO A 235 12.47 -4.61 9.62
C PRO A 235 11.33 -5.00 8.67
N GLY A 236 11.31 -6.25 8.17
CA GLY A 236 10.23 -6.72 7.29
C GLY A 236 8.87 -6.78 8.02
N MET A 237 8.86 -7.30 9.25
CA MET A 237 7.64 -7.33 10.07
C MET A 237 7.09 -5.91 10.35
N LEU A 238 7.99 -4.95 10.57
CA LEU A 238 7.62 -3.57 10.83
C LEU A 238 7.01 -2.89 9.60
N ASP A 239 7.55 -3.14 8.40
CA ASP A 239 6.98 -2.67 7.13
C ASP A 239 5.54 -3.21 6.95
N ASP A 240 5.34 -4.53 7.11
CA ASP A 240 4.01 -5.16 7.03
C ASP A 240 3.01 -4.57 8.05
N LEU A 241 3.47 -4.27 9.27
CA LEU A 241 2.64 -3.65 10.31
C LEU A 241 2.26 -2.22 9.94
N PHE A 242 3.20 -1.40 9.48
CA PHE A 242 2.93 -0.01 9.08
C PHE A 242 2.02 0.06 7.86
N GLN A 243 2.25 -0.80 6.86
CA GLN A 243 1.42 -0.88 5.68
C GLN A 243 -0.02 -1.31 6.00
N SER A 244 -0.18 -2.38 6.77
CA SER A 244 -1.52 -2.86 7.17
C SER A 244 -2.26 -1.83 8.03
N LEU A 245 -1.56 -1.16 8.96
CA LEU A 245 -2.15 -0.12 9.80
C LEU A 245 -2.62 1.08 8.98
N PHE A 246 -1.80 1.56 8.04
CA PHE A 246 -2.15 2.67 7.15
C PHE A 246 -3.36 2.36 6.28
N LEU A 247 -3.36 1.21 5.58
CA LEU A 247 -4.47 0.83 4.71
C LEU A 247 -5.77 0.69 5.52
N CYS A 248 -5.73 0.07 6.70
CA CYS A 248 -6.91 -0.05 7.56
C CYS A 248 -7.38 1.32 8.05
N ALA A 249 -6.48 2.22 8.44
CA ALA A 249 -6.85 3.58 8.84
C ALA A 249 -7.49 4.38 7.69
N LEU A 250 -7.02 4.19 6.45
CA LEU A 250 -7.61 4.79 5.25
C LEU A 250 -9.03 4.25 5.00
N LEU A 251 -9.24 2.93 5.14
CA LEU A 251 -10.57 2.33 5.05
C LEU A 251 -11.54 2.85 6.12
N LEU A 252 -11.02 3.06 7.34
CA LEU A 252 -11.78 3.64 8.44
C LEU A 252 -12.11 5.11 8.20
N PHE A 253 -11.16 5.89 7.66
CA PHE A 253 -11.36 7.27 7.25
C PHE A 253 -12.54 7.40 6.29
N TRP A 254 -12.62 6.57 5.25
CA TRP A 254 -13.75 6.58 4.31
C TRP A 254 -15.10 6.36 5.02
N LEU A 255 -15.21 5.35 5.88
CA LEU A 255 -16.44 5.11 6.65
C LEU A 255 -16.79 6.28 7.57
N CYS A 256 -15.79 6.87 8.22
CA CYS A 256 -15.96 7.98 9.14
C CYS A 256 -16.39 9.26 8.44
N VAL A 257 -15.86 9.56 7.26
CA VAL A 257 -16.24 10.76 6.51
C VAL A 257 -17.62 10.62 5.90
N TYR A 258 -17.95 9.50 5.23
CA TYR A 258 -19.28 9.32 4.64
C TYR A 258 -20.40 9.34 5.69
N HIS A 259 -20.19 8.67 6.83
CA HIS A 259 -21.15 8.72 7.93
C HIS A 259 -21.13 10.07 8.66
N GLY A 260 -19.96 10.72 8.74
CA GLY A 260 -19.78 12.02 9.39
C GLY A 260 -20.41 13.17 8.63
N ILE A 261 -20.46 13.10 7.31
CA ILE A 261 -21.13 14.08 6.43
C ILE A 261 -22.66 14.01 6.62
N ARG A 262 -23.19 12.83 6.93
CA ARG A 262 -24.64 12.58 7.08
C ARG A 262 -25.24 13.09 8.40
N VAL A 263 -24.54 12.90 9.52
CA VAL A 263 -25.10 13.18 10.86
C VAL A 263 -24.68 14.58 11.34
N GLN A 264 -25.52 15.59 11.08
CA GLN A 264 -25.42 16.93 11.67
C GLN A 264 -26.15 16.95 13.02
N GLY A 265 -25.42 16.74 14.12
CA GLY A 265 -25.96 16.74 15.49
C GLY A 265 -24.96 16.23 16.53
N GLU A 266 -25.31 16.30 17.84
CA GLU A 266 -24.46 15.80 18.93
C GLU A 266 -24.26 14.28 18.83
N ARG A 267 -23.00 13.86 18.73
CA ARG A 267 -22.62 12.46 18.49
C ARG A 267 -22.24 11.79 19.79
N LYS A 268 -22.90 10.69 20.13
CA LYS A 268 -22.36 9.74 21.11
C LYS A 268 -21.14 9.05 20.47
N CYS A 269 -19.95 9.40 20.94
CA CYS A 269 -18.67 8.90 20.43
C CYS A 269 -18.66 7.36 20.31
N LEU A 270 -19.15 6.66 21.33
CA LEU A 270 -19.19 5.19 21.35
C LEU A 270 -20.02 4.60 20.20
N THR A 271 -21.29 5.01 20.05
CA THR A 271 -22.19 4.44 19.05
C THR A 271 -21.75 4.78 17.62
N PHE A 272 -21.12 5.94 17.43
CA PHE A 272 -20.61 6.34 16.12
C PHE A 272 -19.37 5.53 15.72
N TYR A 273 -18.40 5.38 16.61
CA TYR A 273 -17.09 4.83 16.26
C TYR A 273 -16.99 3.31 16.45
N LEU A 274 -17.62 2.72 17.48
CA LEU A 274 -17.45 1.29 17.81
C LEU A 274 -17.74 0.33 16.67
N PRO A 275 -18.88 0.41 15.95
CA PRO A 275 -19.15 -0.54 14.86
C PRO A 275 -18.14 -0.43 13.72
N LYS A 276 -17.62 0.77 13.46
CA LYS A 276 -16.63 1.04 12.41
C LYS A 276 -15.27 0.48 12.79
N PHE A 277 -14.83 0.74 14.02
CA PHE A 277 -13.59 0.17 14.57
C PHE A 277 -13.65 -1.34 14.69
N PHE A 278 -14.82 -1.92 14.97
CA PHE A 278 -14.96 -3.37 15.03
C PHE A 278 -14.72 -4.02 13.66
N ILE A 279 -15.42 -3.56 12.61
CA ILE A 279 -15.28 -4.12 11.26
C ILE A 279 -13.83 -3.94 10.75
N VAL A 280 -13.30 -2.72 10.84
CA VAL A 280 -11.94 -2.44 10.33
C VAL A 280 -10.86 -3.04 11.22
N GLY A 281 -11.07 -3.09 12.53
CA GLY A 281 -10.15 -3.72 13.47
C GLY A 281 -10.03 -5.21 13.25
N LEU A 282 -11.12 -5.90 12.92
CA LEU A 282 -11.08 -7.32 12.52
C LEU A 282 -10.28 -7.52 11.22
N LEU A 283 -10.43 -6.64 10.22
CA LEU A 283 -9.62 -6.67 9.00
C LEU A 283 -8.13 -6.47 9.29
N TRP A 284 -7.81 -5.49 10.15
CA TRP A 284 -6.44 -5.20 10.53
C TRP A 284 -5.80 -6.38 11.27
N LEU A 285 -6.48 -6.93 12.28
CA LEU A 285 -6.00 -8.09 13.03
C LEU A 285 -5.78 -9.31 12.11
N ALA A 286 -6.71 -9.57 11.19
CA ALA A 286 -6.56 -10.65 10.22
C ALA A 286 -5.37 -10.41 9.27
N SER A 287 -5.17 -9.18 8.78
CA SER A 287 -4.05 -8.84 7.90
C SER A 287 -2.70 -8.98 8.61
N VAL A 288 -2.58 -8.47 9.83
CA VAL A 288 -1.33 -8.52 10.61
C VAL A 288 -0.99 -9.96 10.99
N THR A 289 -1.98 -10.73 11.45
CA THR A 289 -1.75 -12.14 11.80
C THR A 289 -1.32 -12.96 10.59
N LEU A 290 -1.91 -12.73 9.40
CA LEU A 290 -1.48 -13.37 8.17
C LEU A 290 -0.05 -13.00 7.77
N GLY A 291 0.30 -11.71 7.80
CA GLY A 291 1.64 -11.22 7.44
C GLY A 291 2.74 -11.73 8.37
N ILE A 292 2.53 -11.63 9.69
CA ILE A 292 3.49 -12.13 10.69
C ILE A 292 3.61 -13.65 10.60
N TRP A 293 2.49 -14.37 10.45
CA TRP A 293 2.51 -15.82 10.32
C TRP A 293 3.28 -16.27 9.08
N GLN A 294 3.13 -15.56 7.96
CA GLN A 294 3.86 -15.86 6.73
C GLN A 294 5.37 -15.62 6.91
N THR A 295 5.76 -14.41 7.34
CA THR A 295 7.18 -14.02 7.49
C THR A 295 7.93 -14.92 8.48
N VAL A 296 7.32 -15.27 9.62
CA VAL A 296 7.95 -16.16 10.62
C VAL A 296 8.16 -17.57 10.06
N ASN A 297 7.21 -18.10 9.29
CA ASN A 297 7.36 -19.43 8.70
C ASN A 297 8.36 -19.47 7.55
N GLU A 298 8.43 -18.42 6.73
CA GLU A 298 9.43 -18.28 5.66
C GLU A 298 10.86 -18.18 6.22
N VAL A 299 11.03 -17.53 7.38
CA VAL A 299 12.33 -17.46 8.07
C VAL A 299 12.73 -18.81 8.67
N HIS A 300 11.78 -19.55 9.24
CA HIS A 300 12.06 -20.85 9.85
C HIS A 300 12.25 -21.97 8.82
N ASP A 301 11.52 -21.95 7.71
CA ASP A 301 11.63 -22.96 6.66
C ASP A 301 11.70 -22.29 5.28
N PRO A 302 12.88 -22.26 4.63
CA PRO A 302 13.04 -21.65 3.31
C PRO A 302 12.32 -22.44 2.20
N THR A 303 11.83 -23.64 2.48
CA THR A 303 11.03 -24.43 1.53
C THR A 303 9.53 -24.23 1.71
N TYR A 304 9.09 -23.48 2.73
CA TYR A 304 7.68 -23.27 3.04
C TYR A 304 6.96 -22.52 1.91
N GLN A 305 5.79 -23.03 1.52
CA GLN A 305 4.92 -22.35 0.57
C GLN A 305 3.50 -22.29 1.14
N TYR A 306 3.03 -21.08 1.42
CA TYR A 306 1.73 -20.84 2.06
C TYR A 306 0.54 -21.46 1.30
N ARG A 307 0.64 -21.62 -0.04
CA ARG A 307 -0.44 -22.14 -0.90
C ARG A 307 -0.74 -23.62 -0.64
N VAL A 308 0.28 -24.40 -0.26
CA VAL A 308 0.22 -25.87 -0.26
C VAL A 308 0.32 -26.44 1.15
N ASP A 309 1.07 -25.78 2.05
CA ASP A 309 1.53 -26.41 3.28
C ASP A 309 0.59 -26.23 4.49
N THR A 310 -0.44 -25.38 4.41
CA THR A 310 -1.26 -25.04 5.60
C THR A 310 -2.76 -25.00 5.33
N GLY A 311 -3.52 -25.93 5.94
CA GLY A 311 -4.98 -25.94 5.91
C GLY A 311 -5.64 -24.81 6.72
N ASN A 312 -5.10 -24.50 7.91
CA ASN A 312 -5.61 -23.42 8.78
C ASN A 312 -5.49 -22.03 8.14
N PHE A 313 -4.50 -21.86 7.26
CA PHE A 313 -4.30 -20.63 6.51
C PHE A 313 -5.50 -20.34 5.58
N GLN A 314 -6.08 -21.38 4.97
CA GLN A 314 -7.29 -21.24 4.14
C GLN A 314 -8.48 -20.73 4.95
N GLY A 315 -8.63 -21.17 6.21
CA GLY A 315 -9.68 -20.67 7.11
C GLY A 315 -9.54 -19.16 7.40
N MET A 316 -8.31 -18.70 7.70
CA MET A 316 -8.04 -17.28 7.94
C MET A 316 -8.21 -16.43 6.67
N LYS A 317 -7.86 -16.97 5.48
CA LYS A 317 -8.13 -16.33 4.18
C LYS A 317 -9.64 -16.15 3.94
N ILE A 318 -10.43 -17.21 4.15
CA ILE A 318 -11.90 -17.14 3.99
C ILE A 318 -12.48 -16.12 4.96
N PHE A 319 -12.03 -16.14 6.22
CA PHE A 319 -12.44 -15.16 7.23
C PHE A 319 -12.15 -13.72 6.78
N PHE A 320 -10.93 -13.45 6.30
CA PHE A 320 -10.56 -12.13 5.77
C PHE A 320 -11.49 -11.70 4.62
N LEU A 321 -11.76 -12.59 3.65
CA LEU A 321 -12.62 -12.29 2.50
C LEU A 321 -14.05 -11.99 2.94
N VAL A 322 -14.61 -12.75 3.88
CA VAL A 322 -15.96 -12.50 4.43
C VAL A 322 -16.02 -11.12 5.10
N VAL A 323 -15.05 -10.78 5.95
CA VAL A 323 -15.03 -9.45 6.58
C VAL A 323 -14.85 -8.35 5.52
N ALA A 324 -14.01 -8.55 4.51
CA ALA A 324 -13.80 -7.58 3.43
C ALA A 324 -15.07 -7.34 2.60
N THR A 325 -15.81 -8.39 2.26
CA THR A 325 -17.09 -8.26 1.55
C THR A 325 -18.14 -7.51 2.37
N THR A 326 -18.26 -7.81 3.68
CA THR A 326 -19.16 -7.05 4.56
C THR A 326 -18.78 -5.57 4.67
N TYR A 327 -17.47 -5.26 4.69
CA TYR A 327 -16.99 -3.88 4.64
C TYR A 327 -17.40 -3.17 3.34
N VAL A 328 -17.19 -3.79 2.17
CA VAL A 328 -17.53 -3.20 0.87
C VAL A 328 -19.04 -2.95 0.76
N LEU A 329 -19.87 -3.89 1.18
CA LEU A 329 -21.32 -3.71 1.22
C LEU A 329 -21.74 -2.55 2.14
N TYR A 330 -21.11 -2.43 3.30
CA TYR A 330 -21.37 -1.33 4.23
C TYR A 330 -20.94 0.03 3.67
N LEU A 331 -19.78 0.10 3.02
CA LEU A 331 -19.30 1.31 2.35
C LEU A 331 -20.25 1.72 1.22
N LEU A 332 -20.67 0.78 0.36
CA LEU A 332 -21.59 1.04 -0.74
C LEU A 332 -22.94 1.53 -0.21
N PHE A 333 -23.47 0.91 0.84
CA PHE A 333 -24.68 1.37 1.53
C PHE A 333 -24.57 2.82 2.00
N LEU A 334 -23.43 3.19 2.62
CA LEU A 334 -23.21 4.57 3.07
C LEU A 334 -23.11 5.56 1.91
N ILE A 335 -22.46 5.18 0.81
CA ILE A 335 -22.33 6.04 -0.38
C ILE A 335 -23.70 6.28 -1.03
N VAL A 336 -24.46 5.21 -1.31
CA VAL A 336 -25.80 5.31 -1.92
C VAL A 336 -26.72 6.18 -1.06
N ARG A 337 -26.71 5.94 0.26
CA ARG A 337 -27.52 6.71 1.19
C ARG A 337 -27.07 8.17 1.28
N ALA A 338 -25.77 8.44 1.29
CA ALA A 338 -25.24 9.80 1.27
C ALA A 338 -25.67 10.55 0.00
N CYS A 339 -25.55 9.93 -1.17
CA CYS A 339 -25.99 10.54 -2.44
C CYS A 339 -27.51 10.78 -2.46
N SER A 340 -28.31 9.87 -1.91
CA SER A 340 -29.77 10.00 -1.89
C SER A 340 -30.30 11.05 -0.89
N GLU A 341 -29.72 11.13 0.32
CA GLU A 341 -30.22 12.02 1.37
C GLU A 341 -29.67 13.46 1.22
N LEU A 342 -28.49 13.64 0.62
CA LEU A 342 -27.82 14.96 0.54
C LEU A 342 -27.97 15.70 -0.78
N HIS A 343 -28.66 15.13 -1.77
CA HIS A 343 -28.91 15.81 -3.05
C HIS A 343 -29.58 17.19 -2.88
N ASN A 344 -30.28 17.42 -1.77
CA ASN A 344 -31.07 18.63 -1.54
C ASN A 344 -30.36 19.70 -0.69
N MET A 345 -29.07 19.54 -0.33
CA MET A 345 -28.33 20.47 0.56
C MET A 345 -27.07 21.05 -0.12
N PRO A 346 -27.04 22.34 -0.54
CA PRO A 346 -26.02 22.89 -1.44
C PRO A 346 -24.59 22.95 -0.85
N TYR A 347 -24.42 23.24 0.44
CA TYR A 347 -23.08 23.36 1.07
C TYR A 347 -22.42 22.00 1.37
N VAL A 348 -23.24 20.96 1.56
CA VAL A 348 -22.79 19.59 1.85
C VAL A 348 -22.54 18.83 0.55
N ASP A 349 -23.28 19.18 -0.50
CA ASP A 349 -23.16 18.65 -1.85
C ASP A 349 -21.75 18.86 -2.45
N LEU A 350 -21.13 20.03 -2.25
CA LEU A 350 -19.76 20.27 -2.76
C LEU A 350 -18.68 19.44 -2.04
N ARG A 351 -18.82 19.23 -0.72
CA ARG A 351 -17.94 18.31 0.05
C ARG A 351 -18.07 16.87 -0.42
N LEU A 352 -19.32 16.43 -0.58
CA LEU A 352 -19.62 15.07 -0.98
C LEU A 352 -19.11 14.83 -2.41
N LYS A 353 -19.48 15.69 -3.38
CA LYS A 353 -19.06 15.57 -4.79
C LYS A 353 -17.56 15.53 -4.96
N PHE A 354 -16.80 16.39 -4.28
CA PHE A 354 -15.34 16.37 -4.36
C PHE A 354 -14.77 15.06 -3.82
N LEU A 355 -15.18 14.66 -2.61
CA LEU A 355 -14.66 13.44 -1.99
C LEU A 355 -15.06 12.19 -2.78
N THR A 356 -16.32 12.07 -3.21
CA THR A 356 -16.79 10.93 -4.01
C THR A 356 -16.10 10.86 -5.35
N ALA A 357 -15.91 12.00 -6.03
CA ALA A 357 -15.22 12.02 -7.32
C ALA A 357 -13.76 11.61 -7.17
N LEU A 358 -13.03 12.18 -6.20
CA LEU A 358 -11.62 11.86 -5.98
C LEU A 358 -11.45 10.40 -5.53
N THR A 359 -12.26 9.92 -4.58
CA THR A 359 -12.20 8.52 -4.14
C THR A 359 -12.58 7.55 -5.24
N PHE A 360 -13.56 7.87 -6.08
CA PHE A 360 -13.93 7.05 -7.24
C PHE A 360 -12.79 6.95 -8.25
N VAL A 361 -12.15 8.07 -8.60
CA VAL A 361 -10.97 8.08 -9.48
C VAL A 361 -9.85 7.20 -8.92
N VAL A 362 -9.54 7.34 -7.63
CA VAL A 362 -8.50 6.56 -6.95
C VAL A 362 -8.85 5.07 -6.91
N LEU A 363 -10.12 4.71 -6.67
CA LEU A 363 -10.60 3.34 -6.69
C LEU A 363 -10.54 2.71 -8.09
N VAL A 364 -10.92 3.46 -9.13
CA VAL A 364 -10.84 2.96 -10.51
C VAL A 364 -9.39 2.68 -10.89
N ILE A 365 -8.47 3.62 -10.60
CA ILE A 365 -7.05 3.42 -10.91
C ILE A 365 -6.47 2.26 -10.09
N SER A 366 -6.83 2.12 -8.81
CA SER A 366 -6.34 1.00 -7.99
C SER A 366 -6.84 -0.35 -8.53
N ILE A 367 -8.12 -0.46 -8.93
CA ILE A 367 -8.66 -1.68 -9.56
C ILE A 367 -7.91 -2.00 -10.87
N VAL A 368 -7.62 -0.99 -11.69
CA VAL A 368 -6.84 -1.18 -12.93
C VAL A 368 -5.44 -1.71 -12.61
N ILE A 369 -4.73 -1.13 -11.63
CA ILE A 369 -3.40 -1.59 -11.22
C ILE A 369 -3.48 -3.03 -10.70
N LEU A 370 -4.48 -3.37 -9.88
CA LEU A 370 -4.67 -4.72 -9.36
C LEU A 370 -4.97 -5.75 -10.46
N TYR A 371 -5.78 -5.37 -11.45
CA TYR A 371 -6.06 -6.21 -12.61
C TYR A 371 -4.80 -6.43 -13.46
N LEU A 372 -3.98 -5.39 -13.67
CA LEU A 372 -2.71 -5.53 -14.38
C LEU A 372 -1.72 -6.43 -13.61
N ARG A 373 -1.73 -6.37 -12.27
CA ARG A 373 -0.81 -7.13 -11.40
C ARG A 373 -1.15 -8.62 -11.27
N PHE A 374 -2.44 -8.95 -11.07
CA PHE A 374 -2.88 -10.31 -10.74
C PHE A 374 -3.73 -10.96 -11.85
N GLY A 375 -4.09 -10.22 -12.91
CA GLY A 375 -4.93 -10.71 -13.99
C GLY A 375 -6.32 -11.17 -13.52
N ALA A 376 -6.86 -12.24 -14.13
CA ALA A 376 -8.13 -12.84 -13.73
C ALA A 376 -8.02 -13.73 -12.46
N GLN A 377 -6.82 -13.89 -11.88
CA GLN A 377 -6.57 -14.78 -10.74
C GLN A 377 -6.59 -14.06 -9.38
N VAL A 378 -7.03 -12.78 -9.34
CA VAL A 378 -7.15 -11.91 -8.15
C VAL A 378 -7.86 -12.59 -6.97
N LEU A 379 -8.85 -13.45 -7.23
CA LEU A 379 -9.62 -14.15 -6.19
C LEU A 379 -8.98 -15.48 -5.74
N GLN A 380 -8.09 -16.06 -6.54
CA GLN A 380 -7.47 -17.35 -6.25
C GLN A 380 -6.20 -17.19 -5.41
N ASP A 381 -5.45 -16.11 -5.60
CA ASP A 381 -4.17 -15.88 -4.94
C ASP A 381 -4.31 -15.02 -3.68
N ASN A 382 -3.28 -14.99 -2.83
CA ASN A 382 -3.33 -14.32 -1.53
C ASN A 382 -3.12 -12.82 -1.68
N PHE A 383 -4.14 -12.19 -2.24
CA PHE A 383 -4.23 -10.77 -2.54
C PHE A 383 -3.64 -9.86 -1.46
N VAL A 384 -3.85 -10.16 -0.17
CA VAL A 384 -3.49 -9.27 0.95
C VAL A 384 -2.02 -9.35 1.35
N ALA A 385 -1.47 -10.56 1.47
CA ALA A 385 -0.08 -10.77 1.87
C ALA A 385 0.89 -10.52 0.71
N GLU A 386 0.43 -10.75 -0.52
CA GLU A 386 1.18 -10.45 -1.73
C GLU A 386 1.09 -8.96 -2.09
N LEU A 387 0.07 -8.22 -1.59
CA LEU A 387 -0.06 -6.77 -1.82
C LEU A 387 1.18 -6.00 -1.33
N SER A 388 1.80 -6.44 -0.23
CA SER A 388 2.96 -5.78 0.41
C SER A 388 4.32 -6.24 -0.12
N THR A 389 4.46 -7.47 -0.63
CA THR A 389 5.79 -8.12 -0.72
C THR A 389 6.38 -8.33 -2.13
N HIS A 390 5.58 -8.37 -3.20
CA HIS A 390 6.10 -8.69 -4.55
C HIS A 390 5.57 -7.80 -5.68
N TYR A 391 6.40 -6.87 -6.16
CA TYR A 391 6.12 -6.10 -7.38
C TYR A 391 6.68 -6.82 -8.60
N GLN A 392 5.89 -6.98 -9.67
CA GLN A 392 6.41 -7.57 -10.91
C GLN A 392 7.14 -6.51 -11.75
N ASN A 393 6.61 -5.29 -11.74
CA ASN A 393 7.15 -4.15 -12.47
C ASN A 393 7.42 -2.95 -11.57
N SER A 394 8.45 -2.16 -11.91
CA SER A 394 8.76 -0.91 -11.21
C SER A 394 7.62 0.11 -11.32
N ALA A 395 6.91 0.11 -12.45
CA ALA A 395 5.71 0.92 -12.66
C ALA A 395 4.57 0.59 -11.67
N GLU A 396 4.40 -0.68 -11.29
CA GLU A 396 3.35 -1.08 -10.33
C GLU A 396 3.66 -0.54 -8.93
N PHE A 397 4.91 -0.68 -8.48
CA PHE A 397 5.38 -0.12 -7.23
C PHE A 397 5.15 1.39 -7.17
N LEU A 398 5.69 2.12 -8.15
CA LEU A 398 5.69 3.58 -8.11
C LEU A 398 4.29 4.17 -8.35
N SER A 399 3.45 3.50 -9.14
CA SER A 399 2.05 3.91 -9.33
C SER A 399 1.22 3.71 -8.06
N PHE A 400 1.35 2.59 -7.35
CA PHE A 400 0.59 2.35 -6.13
C PHE A 400 0.98 3.33 -5.01
N TYR A 401 2.29 3.48 -4.75
CA TYR A 401 2.79 4.46 -3.77
C TYR A 401 2.46 5.90 -4.17
N GLY A 402 2.67 6.26 -5.44
CA GLY A 402 2.38 7.60 -5.95
C GLY A 402 0.90 7.97 -5.82
N LEU A 403 0.00 7.05 -6.18
CA LEU A 403 -1.45 7.23 -6.08
C LEU A 403 -1.89 7.56 -4.65
N LEU A 404 -1.48 6.76 -3.66
CA LEU A 404 -1.86 6.95 -2.26
C LEU A 404 -1.26 8.24 -1.67
N ASN A 405 0.01 8.53 -1.97
CA ASN A 405 0.66 9.76 -1.52
C ASN A 405 -0.01 11.01 -2.10
N PHE A 406 -0.19 11.09 -3.43
CA PHE A 406 -0.83 12.25 -4.05
C PHE A 406 -2.30 12.39 -3.68
N TYR A 407 -3.01 11.27 -3.47
CA TYR A 407 -4.37 11.30 -2.93
C TYR A 407 -4.43 12.01 -1.58
N LEU A 408 -3.56 11.67 -0.64
CA LEU A 408 -3.55 12.32 0.67
C LEU A 408 -3.00 13.74 0.63
N TYR A 409 -2.06 14.05 -0.27
CA TYR A 409 -1.59 15.43 -0.47
C TYR A 409 -2.69 16.35 -1.00
N THR A 410 -3.48 15.87 -1.96
CA THR A 410 -4.63 16.63 -2.49
C THR A 410 -5.70 16.82 -1.41
N LEU A 411 -6.02 15.78 -0.63
CA LEU A 411 -6.92 15.91 0.51
C LEU A 411 -6.40 16.87 1.58
N ALA A 412 -5.12 16.81 1.94
CA ALA A 412 -4.50 17.70 2.91
C ALA A 412 -4.55 19.16 2.44
N PHE A 413 -4.28 19.41 1.15
CA PHE A 413 -4.38 20.74 0.56
C PHE A 413 -5.81 21.28 0.61
N VAL A 414 -6.79 20.47 0.18
CA VAL A 414 -8.19 20.90 0.10
C VAL A 414 -8.84 21.11 1.47
N TYR A 415 -8.48 20.27 2.45
CA TYR A 415 -8.99 20.36 3.82
C TYR A 415 -8.22 21.33 4.72
N SER A 416 -7.08 21.86 4.27
CA SER A 416 -6.39 22.94 4.97
C SER A 416 -7.27 24.21 5.07
N PRO A 417 -7.07 25.07 6.08
CA PRO A 417 -7.80 26.33 6.20
C PRO A 417 -7.42 27.33 5.08
N SER A 418 -8.39 28.16 4.68
CA SER A 418 -8.16 29.29 3.77
C SER A 418 -7.44 30.43 4.52
N LYS A 419 -6.74 31.30 3.79
CA LYS A 419 -5.99 32.43 4.39
C LYS A 419 -6.90 33.38 5.20
N ASN A 420 -8.16 33.52 4.77
CA ASN A 420 -9.15 34.41 5.37
C ASN A 420 -10.15 33.70 6.29
N ALA A 421 -9.92 32.41 6.62
CA ALA A 421 -10.87 31.60 7.37
C ALA A 421 -11.28 32.20 8.73
N LEU A 422 -10.37 32.92 9.41
CA LEU A 422 -10.67 33.58 10.68
C LEU A 422 -11.56 34.83 10.51
N TYR A 423 -11.40 35.55 9.41
CA TYR A 423 -12.21 36.73 9.10
C TYR A 423 -13.61 36.30 8.63
N GLU A 424 -13.69 35.26 7.80
CA GLU A 424 -14.95 34.67 7.34
C GLU A 424 -15.77 34.06 8.49
N SER A 425 -15.14 33.38 9.46
CA SER A 425 -15.87 32.87 10.62
C SER A 425 -16.44 34.00 11.47
N GLN A 426 -15.66 35.05 11.74
CA GLN A 426 -16.11 36.20 12.53
C GLN A 426 -17.23 37.01 11.85
N LEU A 427 -17.20 37.13 10.52
CA LEU A 427 -18.26 37.78 9.75
C LEU A 427 -19.56 36.96 9.70
N LYS A 428 -19.44 35.64 9.54
CA LYS A 428 -20.60 34.73 9.42
C LYS A 428 -21.27 34.44 10.76
N ASP A 429 -20.51 34.48 11.86
CA ASP A 429 -21.04 34.32 13.22
C ASP A 429 -21.69 35.63 13.76
N ASN A 430 -21.55 36.76 13.06
CA ASN A 430 -22.21 37.99 13.46
C ASN A 430 -23.67 38.00 12.97
N PRO A 431 -24.67 37.88 13.86
CA PRO A 431 -26.07 37.73 13.48
C PRO A 431 -26.59 38.89 12.63
N ALA A 432 -26.07 40.12 12.85
CA ALA A 432 -26.45 41.30 12.09
C ALA A 432 -26.00 41.25 10.61
N PHE A 433 -24.87 40.60 10.32
CA PHE A 433 -24.38 40.43 8.94
C PHE A 433 -24.95 39.18 8.27
N SER A 434 -25.24 38.11 9.04
CA SER A 434 -25.89 36.91 8.49
C SER A 434 -27.30 37.19 7.98
N MET A 435 -28.10 38.01 8.69
CA MET A 435 -29.47 38.35 8.27
C MET A 435 -29.54 39.33 7.09
N LEU A 436 -28.48 40.11 6.84
CA LEU A 436 -28.39 41.00 5.66
C LEU A 436 -27.97 40.24 4.40
N ASN A 437 -27.36 39.07 4.54
CA ASN A 437 -26.91 38.24 3.42
C ASN A 437 -27.89 37.10 3.10
N ASP A 438 -28.67 36.64 4.09
CA ASP A 438 -29.76 35.66 3.89
C ASP A 438 -30.96 36.22 3.10
N SER A 439 -31.05 37.54 2.89
CA SER A 439 -32.16 38.15 2.15
C SER A 439 -31.97 38.16 0.63
N ASP A 440 -30.78 37.85 0.09
CA ASP A 440 -30.47 37.87 -1.35
C ASP A 440 -29.61 36.66 -1.79
N ASP A 441 -29.90 35.47 -1.27
CA ASP A 441 -29.21 34.23 -1.67
C ASP A 441 -29.70 33.72 -3.04
N ASP A 442 -29.28 34.42 -4.10
CA ASP A 442 -29.25 33.93 -5.48
C ASP A 442 -28.00 34.43 -6.25
N VAL A 443 -26.88 34.71 -5.55
CA VAL A 443 -25.61 35.05 -6.20
C VAL A 443 -24.60 33.91 -6.04
N ILE A 444 -24.78 32.93 -6.93
CA ILE A 444 -23.71 32.02 -7.33
C ILE A 444 -22.70 32.86 -8.15
N TYR A 445 -21.43 32.80 -7.75
CA TYR A 445 -20.22 33.41 -8.33
C TYR A 445 -19.75 34.71 -7.68
N GLY A 446 -18.58 34.62 -7.04
CA GLY A 446 -17.73 35.78 -6.78
C GLY A 446 -17.27 36.39 -8.09
N SER A 447 -17.89 37.50 -8.46
CA SER A 447 -17.25 38.54 -9.26
C SER A 447 -16.29 39.31 -8.36
N ASP A 448 -15.20 39.77 -8.96
CA ASP A 448 -14.14 40.54 -8.34
C ASP A 448 -14.68 41.60 -7.37
N TYR A 449 -13.96 41.81 -6.26
CA TYR A 449 -14.22 42.90 -5.33
C TYR A 449 -14.08 44.23 -6.09
N GLU A 450 -15.17 44.71 -6.70
CA GLU A 450 -15.32 46.13 -6.99
C GLU A 450 -15.47 46.82 -5.64
N GLU A 451 -14.47 47.64 -5.31
CA GLU A 451 -14.48 48.57 -4.21
C GLU A 451 -15.77 49.41 -4.28
N MET A 452 -16.72 49.13 -3.38
CA MET A 452 -17.85 50.02 -3.18
C MET A 452 -17.33 51.41 -2.77
N PRO A 453 -17.83 52.50 -3.35
CA PRO A 453 -17.35 53.83 -3.01
C PRO A 453 -17.72 54.14 -1.56
N LEU A 454 -16.70 54.37 -0.75
CA LEU A 454 -16.80 54.87 0.62
C LEU A 454 -17.66 56.14 0.64
N GLN A 455 -18.87 56.06 1.21
CA GLN A 455 -19.60 57.24 1.63
C GLN A 455 -19.19 57.56 3.07
N ASN A 456 -18.63 58.76 3.24
CA ASN A 456 -18.06 59.36 4.45
C ASN A 456 -16.68 58.83 4.86
N GLY A 457 -15.67 59.38 4.17
CA GLY A 457 -14.26 59.18 4.48
C GLY A 457 -13.91 59.56 5.92
N GLN A 458 -13.54 58.54 6.70
CA GLN A 458 -12.59 58.64 7.80
C GLN A 458 -11.98 57.25 8.03
N ALA A 459 -10.70 57.10 7.74
CA ALA A 459 -9.94 55.91 8.04
C ALA A 459 -9.63 55.85 9.55
N ILE A 460 -10.30 54.98 10.31
CA ILE A 460 -9.88 54.67 11.68
C ILE A 460 -8.74 53.66 11.58
N ARG A 461 -7.52 54.18 11.53
CA ARG A 461 -6.29 53.42 11.78
C ARG A 461 -6.25 53.12 13.28
N ALA A 462 -6.47 51.87 13.68
CA ALA A 462 -6.30 51.45 15.07
C ALA A 462 -4.84 51.70 15.51
N LYS A 463 -4.62 52.74 16.32
CA LYS A 463 -3.38 52.94 17.07
C LYS A 463 -3.38 51.91 18.20
N TYR A 464 -2.38 51.03 18.18
CA TYR A 464 -1.95 50.27 19.35
C TYR A 464 -1.61 51.26 20.47
N LYS A 465 -2.24 51.10 21.63
CA LYS A 465 -1.95 51.86 22.85
C LYS A 465 -0.98 50.99 23.66
N GLU A 466 0.29 51.40 23.73
CA GLU A 466 1.21 50.88 24.75
C GLU A 466 0.66 51.32 26.11
N GLU A 467 0.44 50.36 27.00
CA GLU A 467 0.20 50.59 28.42
C GLU A 467 1.52 51.05 29.04
N SER A 468 1.55 52.29 29.51
CA SER A 468 2.42 52.74 30.59
C SER A 468 1.56 53.23 31.76
N ASP A 469 2.16 53.16 32.94
CA ASP A 469 1.80 53.75 34.24
C ASP A 469 1.12 52.75 35.20
N SER A 470 1.53 52.54 36.45
CA SER A 470 2.53 53.14 37.37
C SER A 470 2.73 52.14 38.54
N ASP A 471 3.75 52.14 39.42
CA ASP A 471 4.38 53.18 40.25
C ASP A 471 5.89 52.96 40.44
#